data_AF-A0A0C2Y0F7-F1
#
_entry.id   AF-A0A0C2Y0F7-F1
#
_cell.length_a   1.000
_cell.length_b   1.000
_cell.length_c   1.000
_cell.angle_alpha   90.00
_cell.angle_beta   90.00
_cell.angle_gamma   90.00
#
_symmetry.space_group_name_H-M   'P 1'
#
loop_
_entity.id
_entity.type
_entity.pdbx_description
1 polymer ?
#
loop_
_entity_poly.entity_id
_entity_poly.type
_entity_poly.pdbx_seq_one_letter_code
_entity_poly.pdbx_strand_id
1 'polypeptide(L)'
;MPVSVKKTPEVQQTTDSPPSIFSPLHFLRESTILLGPISLPPSVAQRRHIPRLSLVLSGISLQDLRTCALVSRSFRYAGIFFHPYLSAFHQLSRKFAGARLQTILLCHSSKMTNFWPYLHLREQEMSSRKRIYEASFLGRALKGRFSIANSLWSSPDNDKQIIIAIRFLLTKLFFLVSLGHGGEEPGMGKCAGVVRDAQEIVKGEIWRITFHSSSGIRFFHIIEATCEVVGEATQGSQTTGAGSPSINLRADWSSYIANFLENTSVRSRPDAIQGCSSLVDHLQWTNHEEYTQGISQLWLARVKNEGNVGIAKLTCAQRYVLACVAFLSSFPLSPFLMPPYSVSGPWLSAHRMLQDFNGLPDGLQPVKESKHHRVNLFLPAHHHVESVHFTSSNGSPLHPALAIVQTPGREYFILKDNGMQVGCEEEGVAEVWMQIIGCSQTGCAT
;
A
#
# COMPACT_ATOMS: atom_id res chain seq x y z
N MET A 1 2.14 50.38 -46.30
CA MET A 1 1.50 49.06 -46.10
C MET A 1 1.56 48.71 -44.62
N PRO A 2 0.42 48.55 -43.92
CA PRO A 2 0.45 48.18 -42.51
C PRO A 2 0.59 46.67 -42.35
N VAL A 3 1.47 46.25 -41.46
CA VAL A 3 1.75 44.86 -41.12
C VAL A 3 0.64 44.34 -40.20
N SER A 4 -0.08 43.33 -40.66
CA SER A 4 -1.13 42.63 -39.91
C SER A 4 -0.51 41.78 -38.80
N VAL A 5 -0.79 42.13 -37.54
CA VAL A 5 -0.40 41.34 -36.36
C VAL A 5 -1.42 40.22 -36.17
N LYS A 6 -1.01 38.97 -36.43
CA LYS A 6 -1.79 37.77 -36.09
C LYS A 6 -1.91 37.64 -34.57
N LYS A 7 -3.13 37.75 -34.05
CA LYS A 7 -3.47 37.36 -32.67
C LYS A 7 -3.30 35.85 -32.50
N THR A 8 -2.48 35.46 -31.54
CA THR A 8 -2.32 34.10 -31.03
C THR A 8 -3.61 33.66 -30.33
N PRO A 9 -4.11 32.43 -30.53
CA PRO A 9 -5.33 31.97 -29.87
C PRO A 9 -5.07 31.77 -28.38
N GLU A 10 -5.91 32.40 -27.58
CA GLU A 10 -5.97 32.29 -26.14
C GLU A 10 -6.57 30.92 -25.77
N VAL A 11 -5.74 30.03 -25.21
CA VAL A 11 -6.19 28.73 -24.71
C VAL A 11 -6.89 28.97 -23.37
N GLN A 12 -8.22 29.05 -23.39
CA GLN A 12 -9.03 29.00 -22.18
C GLN A 12 -8.93 27.60 -21.57
N GLN A 13 -8.14 27.48 -20.49
CA GLN A 13 -8.17 26.32 -19.61
C GLN A 13 -9.42 26.41 -18.74
N THR A 14 -10.47 25.67 -19.10
CA THR A 14 -11.62 25.42 -18.24
C THR A 14 -11.19 24.51 -17.09
N THR A 15 -11.11 25.08 -15.88
CA THR A 15 -10.77 24.38 -14.64
C THR A 15 -12.01 23.72 -14.03
N ASP A 16 -12.62 22.77 -14.73
CA ASP A 16 -13.58 21.84 -14.15
C ASP A 16 -12.93 20.45 -14.12
N SER A 17 -11.96 20.28 -13.22
CA SER A 17 -11.41 18.95 -12.97
C SER A 17 -12.48 18.11 -12.27
N PRO A 18 -12.89 16.95 -12.81
CA PRO A 18 -13.84 16.09 -12.15
C PRO A 18 -13.34 15.74 -10.73
N PRO A 19 -14.25 15.53 -9.76
CA PRO A 19 -13.89 15.17 -8.40
C PRO A 19 -12.91 14.00 -8.43
N SER A 20 -11.81 14.10 -7.68
CA SER A 20 -10.74 13.08 -7.68
C SER A 20 -11.32 11.71 -7.34
N ILE A 21 -11.59 10.91 -8.36
CA ILE A 21 -12.12 9.54 -8.26
C ILE A 21 -11.15 8.68 -7.45
N PHE A 22 -9.86 8.99 -7.55
CA PHE A 22 -8.79 8.25 -6.90
C PHE A 22 -8.47 8.82 -5.53
N SER A 23 -8.07 7.91 -4.63
CA SER A 23 -7.51 8.28 -3.33
C SER A 23 -6.33 9.25 -3.51
N PRO A 24 -6.15 10.23 -2.61
CA PRO A 24 -5.01 11.14 -2.62
C PRO A 24 -3.66 10.41 -2.49
N LEU A 25 -3.67 9.14 -2.07
CA LEU A 25 -2.50 8.29 -1.90
C LEU A 25 -2.30 7.31 -3.08
N HIS A 26 -3.05 7.49 -4.17
CA HIS A 26 -2.88 6.71 -5.39
C HIS A 26 -1.86 7.38 -6.31
N PHE A 27 -0.75 6.69 -6.58
CA PHE A 27 0.27 7.18 -7.51
C PHE A 27 -0.05 6.71 -8.93
N LEU A 28 0.08 7.62 -9.91
CA LEU A 28 -0.11 7.26 -11.31
C LEU A 28 0.89 6.17 -11.74
N ARG A 29 0.40 5.25 -12.56
CA ARG A 29 1.21 4.21 -13.17
C ARG A 29 2.24 4.85 -14.11
N GLU A 30 3.40 4.25 -14.17
CA GLU A 30 4.55 4.81 -14.86
C GLU A 30 4.35 4.94 -16.36
N SER A 31 4.92 6.02 -16.90
CA SER A 31 5.16 6.18 -18.31
C SER A 31 6.27 5.22 -18.75
N THR A 32 6.01 4.44 -19.80
CA THR A 32 7.05 3.63 -20.45
C THR A 32 8.12 4.53 -21.06
N ILE A 33 9.39 4.27 -20.75
CA ILE A 33 10.51 5.00 -21.34
C ILE A 33 11.15 4.17 -22.45
N LEU A 34 11.36 4.80 -23.60
CA LEU A 34 12.17 4.24 -24.66
C LEU A 34 13.66 4.44 -24.34
N LEU A 35 14.38 3.34 -24.13
CA LEU A 35 15.83 3.37 -23.95
C LEU A 35 16.55 3.16 -25.27
N GLY A 36 17.41 4.12 -25.63
CA GLY A 36 18.22 4.08 -26.84
C GLY A 36 19.65 3.56 -26.58
N PRO A 37 20.34 3.12 -27.64
CA PRO A 37 21.78 2.86 -27.56
C PRO A 37 22.56 4.14 -27.29
N ILE A 38 23.77 4.00 -26.79
CA ILE A 38 24.68 5.13 -26.60
C ILE A 38 25.07 5.73 -27.95
N SER A 39 24.85 7.03 -28.14
CA SER A 39 25.04 7.74 -29.41
C SER A 39 26.50 7.86 -29.87
N LEU A 40 27.48 7.81 -28.96
CA LEU A 40 28.90 7.96 -29.28
C LEU A 40 29.76 6.99 -28.44
N PRO A 41 30.04 5.77 -28.93
CA PRO A 41 30.89 4.83 -28.21
C PRO A 41 32.36 5.24 -28.19
N PRO A 42 33.09 5.00 -27.08
CA PRO A 42 34.46 5.39 -26.89
C PRO A 42 35.34 4.50 -27.75
N SER A 43 36.50 5.06 -28.11
CA SER A 43 37.54 4.32 -28.79
C SER A 43 37.98 3.12 -27.94
N VAL A 44 38.43 2.06 -28.60
CA VAL A 44 38.83 0.79 -27.94
C VAL A 44 39.92 1.02 -26.88
N ALA A 45 40.85 1.94 -27.13
CA ALA A 45 41.91 2.31 -26.19
C ALA A 45 41.37 2.90 -24.87
N GLN A 46 40.29 3.69 -24.95
CA GLN A 46 39.70 4.34 -23.77
C GLN A 46 38.91 3.37 -22.91
N ARG A 47 38.36 2.28 -23.48
CA ARG A 47 37.48 1.32 -22.80
C ARG A 47 38.09 0.66 -21.56
N ARG A 48 39.42 0.54 -21.47
CA ARG A 48 40.12 -0.11 -20.35
C ARG A 48 39.97 0.63 -19.01
N HIS A 49 39.90 1.96 -19.05
CA HIS A 49 39.80 2.78 -17.84
C HIS A 49 38.35 3.03 -17.40
N ILE A 50 37.39 2.63 -18.25
CA ILE A 50 35.99 3.01 -18.07
C ILE A 50 35.35 2.43 -16.81
N PRO A 51 35.50 1.14 -16.48
CA PRO A 51 34.80 0.56 -15.33
C PRO A 51 35.22 1.18 -13.98
N ARG A 52 36.49 1.52 -13.81
CA ARG A 52 37.01 2.10 -12.55
C ARG A 52 36.50 3.52 -12.34
N LEU A 53 36.61 4.35 -13.38
CA LEU A 53 36.18 5.74 -13.32
C LEU A 53 34.63 5.84 -13.24
N SER A 54 33.85 4.93 -13.86
CA SER A 54 32.38 4.93 -13.71
C SER A 54 31.94 4.64 -12.28
N LEU A 55 32.65 3.77 -11.57
CA LEU A 55 32.40 3.48 -10.16
C LEU A 55 32.66 4.72 -9.29
N VAL A 56 33.79 5.41 -9.48
CA VAL A 56 34.12 6.64 -8.74
C VAL A 56 33.08 7.73 -9.01
N LEU A 57 32.75 7.96 -10.28
CA LEU A 57 31.77 8.97 -10.69
C LEU A 57 30.35 8.66 -10.24
N SER A 58 30.02 7.40 -9.91
CA SER A 58 28.70 7.04 -9.35
C SER A 58 28.45 7.63 -7.96
N GLY A 59 29.50 8.03 -7.24
CA GLY A 59 29.40 8.71 -5.94
C GLY A 59 29.15 10.21 -6.01
N ILE A 60 29.24 10.81 -7.20
CA ILE A 60 29.24 12.26 -7.39
C ILE A 60 27.83 12.76 -7.76
N SER A 61 27.46 13.96 -7.30
CA SER A 61 26.16 14.57 -7.62
C SER A 61 26.06 14.91 -9.12
N LEU A 62 24.84 14.99 -9.67
CA LEU A 62 24.65 15.36 -11.08
C LEU A 62 25.23 16.75 -11.39
N GLN A 63 25.12 17.70 -10.45
CA GLN A 63 25.63 19.05 -10.60
C GLN A 63 27.17 19.05 -10.69
N ASP A 64 27.82 18.26 -9.84
CA ASP A 64 29.28 18.12 -9.87
C ASP A 64 29.73 17.34 -11.11
N LEU A 65 28.97 16.33 -11.56
CA LEU A 65 29.25 15.62 -12.81
C LEU A 65 29.23 16.57 -14.02
N ARG A 66 28.30 17.53 -14.06
CA ARG A 66 28.26 18.58 -15.08
C ARG A 66 29.52 19.44 -15.03
N THR A 67 29.97 19.84 -13.85
CA THR A 67 31.20 20.61 -13.66
C THR A 67 32.44 19.82 -14.07
N CYS A 68 32.57 18.56 -13.63
CA CYS A 68 33.68 17.68 -14.00
C CYS A 68 33.80 17.53 -15.52
N ALA A 69 32.68 17.49 -16.22
CA ALA A 69 32.68 17.36 -17.66
C ALA A 69 33.20 18.60 -18.40
N LEU A 70 33.24 19.77 -17.77
CA LEU A 70 33.84 20.97 -18.37
C LEU A 70 35.39 20.92 -18.31
N VAL A 71 35.96 20.14 -17.39
CA VAL A 71 37.40 20.17 -17.04
C VAL A 71 38.31 19.61 -18.14
N SER A 72 37.90 18.58 -18.89
CA SER A 72 38.73 18.06 -19.99
C SER A 72 37.95 17.31 -21.07
N ARG A 73 38.54 17.16 -22.26
CA ARG A 73 37.99 16.27 -23.31
C ARG A 73 37.91 14.83 -22.82
N SER A 74 38.88 14.38 -22.02
CA SER A 74 38.81 13.06 -21.37
C SER A 74 37.62 12.98 -20.42
N PHE A 75 37.29 14.02 -19.64
CA PHE A 75 36.05 14.07 -18.85
C PHE A 75 34.79 14.36 -19.67
N ARG A 76 34.86 14.79 -20.93
CA ARG A 76 33.68 14.85 -21.83
C ARG A 76 33.40 13.51 -22.52
N TYR A 77 34.44 12.85 -23.03
CA TYR A 77 34.32 11.54 -23.66
C TYR A 77 34.20 10.42 -22.63
N ALA A 78 34.89 10.55 -21.49
CA ALA A 78 34.60 9.77 -20.30
C ALA A 78 33.28 10.27 -19.71
N GLY A 79 33.22 11.44 -19.08
CA GLY A 79 32.10 11.93 -18.24
C GLY A 79 30.85 12.54 -18.89
N ILE A 80 30.75 12.79 -20.21
CA ILE A 80 29.49 13.26 -20.88
C ILE A 80 28.93 12.25 -21.89
N PHE A 81 29.78 11.51 -22.61
CA PHE A 81 29.32 10.62 -23.68
C PHE A 81 29.50 9.11 -23.43
N PHE A 82 30.16 8.65 -22.34
CA PHE A 82 30.19 7.19 -22.08
C PHE A 82 30.16 6.72 -20.61
N HIS A 83 30.92 7.34 -19.72
CA HIS A 83 30.85 7.14 -18.28
C HIS A 83 29.53 7.54 -17.65
N PRO A 84 28.83 8.59 -18.07
CA PRO A 84 27.50 8.85 -17.56
C PRO A 84 26.63 7.61 -17.69
N TYR A 85 26.71 6.88 -18.79
CA TYR A 85 25.82 5.75 -19.03
C TYR A 85 26.10 4.59 -18.06
N LEU A 86 27.39 4.30 -17.78
CA LEU A 86 27.78 3.32 -16.76
C LEU A 86 27.61 3.83 -15.33
N SER A 87 27.79 5.13 -15.08
CA SER A 87 27.56 5.72 -13.76
C SER A 87 26.06 5.71 -13.42
N ALA A 88 25.19 5.98 -14.40
CA ALA A 88 23.74 5.83 -14.25
C ALA A 88 23.37 4.38 -13.91
N PHE A 89 23.97 3.40 -14.59
CA PHE A 89 23.81 1.98 -14.25
C PHE A 89 24.23 1.67 -12.80
N HIS A 90 25.39 2.15 -12.35
CA HIS A 90 25.84 1.94 -10.97
C HIS A 90 24.96 2.69 -9.94
N GLN A 91 24.49 3.90 -10.27
CA GLN A 91 23.57 4.65 -9.42
C GLN A 91 22.21 3.95 -9.31
N LEU A 92 21.68 3.43 -10.41
CA LEU A 92 20.48 2.59 -10.42
C LEU A 92 20.68 1.35 -9.56
N SER A 93 21.81 0.64 -9.75
CA SER A 93 22.12 -0.57 -8.99
C SER A 93 22.28 -0.31 -7.49
N ARG A 94 22.68 0.90 -7.09
CA ARG A 94 22.84 1.26 -5.67
C ARG A 94 21.57 1.81 -5.03
N LYS A 95 20.85 2.69 -5.73
CA LYS A 95 19.70 3.44 -5.18
C LYS A 95 18.35 2.77 -5.47
N PHE A 96 18.28 2.00 -6.55
CA PHE A 96 17.03 1.45 -7.14
C PHE A 96 17.17 -0.04 -7.44
N ALA A 97 17.95 -0.77 -6.64
CA ALA A 97 18.06 -2.22 -6.73
C ALA A 97 16.70 -2.88 -6.50
N GLY A 98 16.36 -3.88 -7.31
CA GLY A 98 15.12 -4.66 -7.19
C GLY A 98 14.72 -5.34 -8.49
N ALA A 99 13.63 -6.11 -8.44
CA ALA A 99 13.11 -6.86 -9.58
C ALA A 99 12.85 -5.98 -10.80
N ARG A 100 12.36 -4.76 -10.59
CA ARG A 100 12.05 -3.84 -11.69
C ARG A 100 13.28 -3.38 -12.45
N LEU A 101 14.38 -3.10 -11.75
CA LEU A 101 15.65 -2.79 -12.40
C LEU A 101 16.19 -4.04 -13.13
N GLN A 102 16.09 -5.22 -12.52
CA GLN A 102 16.54 -6.47 -13.14
C GLN A 102 15.82 -6.73 -14.47
N THR A 103 14.50 -6.54 -14.54
CA THR A 103 13.73 -6.67 -15.79
C THR A 103 14.25 -5.75 -16.90
N ILE A 104 14.55 -4.49 -16.56
CA ILE A 104 15.12 -3.53 -17.51
C ILE A 104 16.52 -3.96 -17.96
N LEU A 105 17.35 -4.49 -17.04
CA LEU A 105 18.70 -4.96 -17.36
C LEU A 105 18.72 -6.27 -18.16
N LEU A 106 17.65 -7.08 -18.12
CA LEU A 106 17.50 -8.25 -18.97
C LEU A 106 17.16 -7.87 -20.42
N CYS A 107 16.38 -6.80 -20.61
CA CYS A 107 15.98 -6.32 -21.94
C CYS A 107 17.05 -5.46 -22.64
N HIS A 108 18.01 -4.91 -21.89
CA HIS A 108 18.96 -3.91 -22.39
C HIS A 108 20.40 -4.22 -22.00
N SER A 109 21.33 -4.02 -22.94
CA SER A 109 22.76 -4.22 -22.68
C SER A 109 23.30 -3.17 -21.71
N SER A 110 23.76 -3.62 -20.53
CA SER A 110 24.36 -2.76 -19.50
C SER A 110 25.53 -1.91 -20.00
N LYS A 111 26.22 -2.36 -21.05
CA LYS A 111 27.40 -1.68 -21.63
C LYS A 111 27.06 -0.70 -22.76
N MET A 112 25.92 -0.87 -23.42
CA MET A 112 25.60 -0.17 -24.68
C MET A 112 24.30 0.64 -24.64
N THR A 113 23.56 0.58 -23.55
CA THR A 113 22.30 1.32 -23.37
C THR A 113 22.49 2.58 -22.53
N ASN A 114 21.82 3.66 -22.94
CA ASN A 114 21.75 4.89 -22.16
C ASN A 114 20.69 4.76 -21.05
N PHE A 115 21.12 4.61 -19.79
CA PHE A 115 20.24 4.49 -18.62
C PHE A 115 19.88 5.82 -17.93
N TRP A 116 20.35 6.98 -18.39
CA TRP A 116 19.98 8.27 -17.76
C TRP A 116 18.49 8.59 -17.81
N PRO A 117 17.79 8.41 -18.94
CA PRO A 117 16.35 8.64 -18.98
C PRO A 117 15.64 7.82 -17.90
N TYR A 118 16.06 6.56 -17.72
CA TYR A 118 15.51 5.70 -16.68
C TYR A 118 15.87 6.19 -15.27
N LEU A 119 17.13 6.51 -14.99
CA LEU A 119 17.54 7.04 -13.68
C LEU A 119 16.76 8.32 -13.31
N HIS A 120 16.66 9.28 -14.22
CA HIS A 120 15.92 10.51 -13.98
C HIS A 120 14.43 10.27 -13.74
N LEU A 121 13.81 9.35 -14.48
CA LEU A 121 12.44 8.94 -14.23
C LEU A 121 12.29 8.41 -12.80
N ARG A 122 13.18 7.52 -12.36
CA ARG A 122 13.10 6.90 -11.03
C ARG A 122 13.32 7.92 -9.91
N GLU A 123 14.23 8.87 -10.09
CA GLU A 123 14.45 9.97 -9.14
C GLU A 123 13.25 10.93 -9.08
N GLN A 124 12.65 11.25 -10.23
CA GLN A 124 11.45 12.08 -10.30
C GLN A 124 10.24 11.37 -9.69
N GLU A 125 10.05 10.08 -9.97
CA GLU A 125 9.00 9.23 -9.41
C GLU A 125 9.10 9.19 -7.88
N MET A 126 10.28 8.87 -7.33
CA MET A 126 10.55 8.88 -5.89
C MET A 126 10.21 10.23 -5.27
N SER A 127 10.72 11.31 -5.85
CA SER A 127 10.55 12.67 -5.32
C SER A 127 9.09 13.13 -5.38
N SER A 128 8.39 12.80 -6.46
CA SER A 128 6.97 13.12 -6.66
C SER A 128 6.10 12.38 -5.65
N ARG A 129 6.26 11.06 -5.52
CA ARG A 129 5.50 10.24 -4.56
C ARG A 129 5.72 10.70 -3.12
N LYS A 130 6.98 10.98 -2.76
CA LYS A 130 7.34 11.49 -1.43
C LYS A 130 6.68 12.84 -1.15
N ARG A 131 6.74 13.78 -2.10
CA ARG A 131 6.10 15.10 -1.98
C ARG A 131 4.58 14.98 -1.81
N ILE A 132 3.92 14.13 -2.62
CA ILE A 132 2.47 13.90 -2.52
C ILE A 132 2.11 13.34 -1.15
N TYR A 133 2.85 12.34 -0.65
CA TYR A 133 2.64 11.80 0.69
C TYR A 133 2.85 12.84 1.78
N GLU A 134 3.97 13.57 1.76
CA GLU A 134 4.28 14.60 2.76
C GLU A 134 3.25 15.73 2.79
N ALA A 135 2.66 16.06 1.63
CA ALA A 135 1.59 17.03 1.51
C ALA A 135 0.20 16.47 1.90
N SER A 136 0.03 15.15 1.94
CA SER A 136 -1.24 14.51 2.30
C SER A 136 -1.57 14.65 3.79
N PHE A 137 -2.84 14.42 4.14
CA PHE A 137 -3.29 14.39 5.54
C PHE A 137 -2.49 13.39 6.39
N LEU A 138 -2.19 12.21 5.83
CA LEU A 138 -1.45 11.15 6.50
C LEU A 138 0.01 11.53 6.74
N GLY A 139 0.67 12.14 5.76
CA GLY A 139 2.06 12.61 5.91
C GLY A 139 2.19 13.69 6.98
N ARG A 140 1.21 14.60 7.07
CA ARG A 140 1.14 15.61 8.14
C ARG A 140 0.90 14.97 9.51
N ALA A 141 -0.10 14.08 9.62
CA ALA A 141 -0.46 13.42 10.88
C ALA A 141 0.66 12.53 11.43
N LEU A 142 1.49 11.94 10.56
CA LEU A 142 2.59 11.05 10.96
C LEU A 142 3.95 11.72 11.04
N LYS A 143 4.04 13.03 10.79
CA LYS A 143 5.30 13.77 10.77
C LYS A 143 6.04 13.61 12.10
N GLY A 144 7.29 13.13 12.03
CA GLY A 144 8.13 12.87 13.20
C GLY A 144 7.83 11.57 13.95
N ARG A 145 6.68 10.93 13.73
CA ARG A 145 6.29 9.67 14.39
C ARG A 145 6.72 8.44 13.58
N PHE A 146 6.30 8.34 12.32
CA PHE A 146 6.67 7.22 11.45
C PHE A 146 7.31 7.73 10.16
N SER A 147 8.19 6.91 9.58
CA SER A 147 8.78 7.21 8.27
C SER A 147 8.82 5.98 7.37
N ILE A 148 8.95 6.22 6.07
CA ILE A 148 9.12 5.18 5.04
C ILE A 148 10.54 5.30 4.52
N ALA A 149 11.25 4.17 4.44
CA ALA A 149 12.62 4.13 3.93
C ALA A 149 12.72 4.66 2.51
N ASN A 150 13.82 5.37 2.21
CA ASN A 150 14.03 6.00 0.90
C ASN A 150 13.93 5.01 -0.27
N SER A 151 14.35 3.75 -0.09
CA SER A 151 14.27 2.70 -1.12
C SER A 151 12.83 2.39 -1.56
N LEU A 152 11.88 2.35 -0.62
CA LEU A 152 10.49 1.95 -0.87
C LEU A 152 9.71 2.95 -1.73
N TRP A 153 10.06 4.24 -1.69
CA TRP A 153 9.42 5.27 -2.52
C TRP A 153 9.49 4.97 -4.01
N SER A 154 10.53 4.23 -4.41
CA SER A 154 10.69 3.79 -5.78
C SER A 154 9.88 2.52 -6.10
N SER A 155 9.43 1.74 -5.11
CA SER A 155 8.79 0.43 -5.32
C SER A 155 9.69 -0.49 -6.17
N PRO A 156 10.85 -0.91 -5.60
CA PRO A 156 11.88 -1.64 -6.34
C PRO A 156 11.44 -3.00 -6.92
N ASP A 157 10.55 -3.71 -6.24
CA ASP A 157 10.20 -5.10 -6.57
C ASP A 157 8.75 -5.28 -7.03
N ASN A 158 7.82 -4.45 -6.54
CA ASN A 158 6.41 -4.50 -6.93
C ASN A 158 5.79 -3.10 -6.87
N ASP A 159 5.04 -2.71 -7.90
CA ASP A 159 4.42 -1.39 -8.06
C ASP A 159 3.54 -0.98 -6.85
N LYS A 160 3.02 -1.94 -6.08
CA LYS A 160 2.19 -1.70 -4.90
C LYS A 160 2.99 -1.46 -3.62
N GLN A 161 4.29 -1.71 -3.56
CA GLN A 161 5.10 -1.67 -2.33
C GLN A 161 4.92 -0.37 -1.53
N ILE A 162 5.02 0.78 -2.21
CA ILE A 162 4.87 2.07 -1.53
C ILE A 162 3.44 2.31 -1.05
N ILE A 163 2.43 1.90 -1.84
CA ILE A 163 1.02 2.05 -1.49
C ILE A 163 0.71 1.18 -0.26
N ILE A 164 1.21 -0.04 -0.21
CA ILE A 164 1.05 -0.96 0.91
C ILE A 164 1.75 -0.43 2.17
N ALA A 165 2.96 0.11 2.04
CA ALA A 165 3.64 0.76 3.16
C ALA A 165 2.85 1.97 3.71
N ILE A 166 2.28 2.80 2.83
CA ILE A 166 1.46 3.96 3.21
C ILE A 166 0.16 3.51 3.88
N ARG A 167 -0.55 2.51 3.33
CA ARG A 167 -1.79 1.99 3.92
C ARG A 167 -1.55 1.31 5.26
N PHE A 168 -0.44 0.58 5.41
CA PHE A 168 -0.04 0.05 6.71
C PHE A 168 0.13 1.17 7.76
N LEU A 169 0.74 2.30 7.37
CA LEU A 169 0.85 3.46 8.25
C LEU A 169 -0.51 4.13 8.53
N LEU A 170 -1.43 4.16 7.54
CA LEU A 170 -2.81 4.62 7.75
C LEU A 170 -3.54 3.75 8.78
N THR A 171 -3.41 2.42 8.66
CA THR A 171 -3.98 1.47 9.61
C THR A 171 -3.36 1.61 11.00
N LYS A 172 -2.03 1.85 11.10
CA LYS A 172 -1.40 2.20 12.38
C LYS A 172 -1.94 3.50 12.97
N LEU A 173 -2.10 4.55 12.16
CA LEU A 173 -2.69 5.82 12.61
C LEU A 173 -4.11 5.59 13.13
N PHE A 174 -4.91 4.79 12.40
CA PHE A 174 -6.27 4.47 12.79
C PHE A 174 -6.33 3.90 14.20
N PHE A 175 -5.59 2.81 14.48
CA PHE A 175 -5.57 2.22 15.81
C PHE A 175 -5.00 3.16 16.88
N LEU A 176 -4.00 3.99 16.57
CA LEU A 176 -3.48 4.97 17.53
C LEU A 176 -4.55 5.99 17.94
N VAL A 177 -5.36 6.46 17.00
CA VAL A 177 -6.46 7.38 17.24
C VAL A 177 -7.58 6.68 18.02
N SER A 178 -8.01 5.50 17.57
CA SER A 178 -9.10 4.74 18.20
C SER A 178 -8.80 4.31 19.63
N LEU A 179 -7.54 4.06 19.97
CA LEU A 179 -7.12 3.70 21.33
C LEU A 179 -6.89 4.92 22.24
N GLY A 180 -7.17 6.15 21.79
CA GLY A 180 -6.96 7.36 22.59
C GLY A 180 -5.48 7.73 22.82
N HIS A 181 -4.54 7.04 22.16
CA HIS A 181 -3.10 7.32 22.24
C HIS A 181 -2.68 8.51 21.36
N GLY A 182 -3.66 9.31 20.92
CA GLY A 182 -3.46 10.54 20.14
C GLY A 182 -3.11 11.76 20.99
N GLY A 183 -3.36 11.71 22.31
CA GLY A 183 -2.98 12.76 23.26
C GLY A 183 -1.46 12.91 23.35
N GLU A 184 -0.99 14.15 23.47
CA GLU A 184 0.41 14.52 23.61
C GLU A 184 1.06 13.83 24.82
N GLU A 185 1.52 12.59 24.65
CA GLU A 185 2.43 11.96 25.60
C GLU A 185 3.75 12.77 25.55
N PRO A 186 4.10 13.50 26.63
CA PRO A 186 5.23 14.42 26.66
C PRO A 186 6.53 13.60 26.73
N GLY A 187 6.95 13.12 25.56
CA GLY A 187 8.10 12.21 25.38
C GLY A 187 8.20 11.61 23.97
N MET A 188 7.13 11.75 23.18
CA MET A 188 6.97 11.13 21.86
C MET A 188 7.70 11.84 20.69
N GLY A 189 8.71 12.65 20.99
CA GLY A 189 9.53 13.35 19.99
C GLY A 189 10.51 12.47 19.21
N LYS A 190 10.51 11.15 19.42
CA LYS A 190 11.36 10.19 18.71
C LYS A 190 10.54 9.43 17.67
N CYS A 191 11.14 9.23 16.49
CA CYS A 191 10.59 8.37 15.44
C CYS A 191 10.28 6.99 16.02
N ALA A 192 8.99 6.69 16.17
CA ALA A 192 8.46 5.44 16.71
C ALA A 192 8.79 4.23 15.81
N GLY A 193 8.97 4.47 14.51
CA GLY A 193 9.59 3.49 13.64
C GLY A 193 9.60 3.84 12.16
N VAL A 194 10.24 2.96 11.38
CA VAL A 194 10.49 3.10 9.96
C VAL A 194 10.01 1.85 9.22
N VAL A 195 9.12 2.01 8.24
CA VAL A 195 8.81 0.94 7.29
C VAL A 195 10.01 0.79 6.35
N ARG A 196 10.72 -0.34 6.45
CA ARG A 196 11.93 -0.61 5.68
C ARG A 196 11.64 -1.35 4.39
N ASP A 197 10.67 -2.25 4.41
CA ASP A 197 10.34 -3.08 3.27
C ASP A 197 8.87 -3.53 3.29
N ALA A 198 8.33 -3.87 2.12
CA ALA A 198 7.01 -4.44 1.91
C ALA A 198 7.13 -5.51 0.81
N GLN A 199 6.76 -6.75 1.12
CA GLN A 199 6.91 -7.88 0.20
C GLN A 199 5.60 -8.63 0.05
N GLU A 200 5.21 -8.92 -1.19
CA GLU A 200 4.04 -9.74 -1.47
C GLU A 200 4.38 -11.21 -1.15
N ILE A 201 3.63 -11.82 -0.24
CA ILE A 201 3.81 -13.22 0.17
C ILE A 201 2.78 -14.11 -0.52
N VAL A 202 1.52 -13.65 -0.53
CA VAL A 202 0.42 -14.29 -1.28
C VAL A 202 -0.09 -13.26 -2.28
N LYS A 203 -0.01 -13.61 -3.56
CA LYS A 203 -0.29 -12.69 -4.67
C LYS A 203 -1.70 -12.09 -4.54
N GLY A 204 -1.77 -10.76 -4.47
CA GLY A 204 -3.03 -10.02 -4.39
C GLY A 204 -3.68 -9.99 -2.99
N GLU A 205 -3.08 -10.61 -1.98
CA GLU A 205 -3.81 -10.92 -0.74
C GLU A 205 -3.02 -10.67 0.54
N ILE A 206 -1.81 -11.21 0.68
CA ILE A 206 -1.03 -11.12 1.93
C ILE A 206 0.33 -10.53 1.65
N TRP A 207 0.66 -9.51 2.43
CA TRP A 207 1.94 -8.82 2.37
C TRP A 207 2.69 -8.95 3.70
N ARG A 208 4.02 -8.91 3.62
CA ARG A 208 4.91 -8.81 4.78
C ARG A 208 5.55 -7.44 4.83
N ILE A 209 5.35 -6.74 5.94
CA ILE A 209 6.00 -5.46 6.23
C ILE A 209 7.19 -5.69 7.15
N THR A 210 8.36 -5.18 6.77
CA THR A 210 9.52 -5.09 7.67
C THR A 210 9.54 -3.70 8.31
N PHE A 211 9.38 -3.66 9.63
CA PHE A 211 9.26 -2.44 10.41
C PHE A 211 10.37 -2.35 11.45
N HIS A 212 11.14 -1.26 11.43
CA HIS A 212 12.21 -1.01 12.39
C HIS A 212 11.71 -0.02 13.44
N SER A 213 11.79 -0.39 14.70
CA SER A 213 11.45 0.47 15.85
C SER A 213 12.64 0.56 16.81
N SER A 214 12.52 1.39 17.85
CA SER A 214 13.46 1.39 18.97
C SER A 214 13.55 0.01 19.65
N SER A 215 12.47 -0.78 19.62
CA SER A 215 12.41 -2.15 20.18
C SER A 215 13.02 -3.23 19.28
N GLY A 216 13.54 -2.87 18.09
CA GLY A 216 14.12 -3.82 17.14
C GLY A 216 13.29 -3.97 15.86
N ILE A 217 13.60 -5.03 15.11
CA ILE A 217 12.99 -5.34 13.81
C ILE A 217 11.77 -6.25 14.02
N ARG A 218 10.65 -5.84 13.46
CA ARG A 218 9.37 -6.55 13.49
C ARG A 218 8.91 -6.83 12.06
N PHE A 219 8.32 -7.99 11.86
CA PHE A 219 7.70 -8.41 10.62
C PHE A 219 6.21 -8.55 10.83
N PHE A 220 5.41 -7.78 10.09
CA PHE A 220 3.96 -7.85 10.15
C PHE A 220 3.44 -8.54 8.89
N HIS A 221 2.62 -9.57 9.05
CA HIS A 221 1.82 -10.12 7.96
C HIS A 221 0.50 -9.36 7.93
N ILE A 222 0.16 -8.79 6.78
CA ILE A 222 -0.99 -7.91 6.60
C ILE A 222 -1.85 -8.34 5.42
N ILE A 223 -3.15 -8.02 5.46
CA ILE A 223 -4.08 -8.20 4.35
C ILE A 223 -3.91 -7.04 3.36
N GLU A 224 -3.74 -7.30 2.06
CA GLU A 224 -3.49 -6.27 1.04
C GLU A 224 -4.59 -5.20 1.02
N ALA A 225 -5.85 -5.63 1.12
CA ALA A 225 -7.01 -4.78 0.97
C ALA A 225 -7.13 -3.71 2.07
N THR A 226 -6.91 -4.10 3.33
CA THR A 226 -7.11 -3.23 4.52
C THR A 226 -5.80 -2.85 5.21
N CYS A 227 -4.70 -3.54 4.89
CA CYS A 227 -3.42 -3.47 5.59
C CYS A 227 -3.52 -3.73 7.10
N GLU A 228 -4.59 -4.41 7.54
CA GLU A 228 -4.70 -4.93 8.90
C GLU A 228 -3.73 -6.08 9.09
N VAL A 229 -3.14 -6.13 10.29
CA VAL A 229 -2.17 -7.14 10.67
C VAL A 229 -2.92 -8.41 11.06
N VAL A 230 -2.48 -9.55 10.53
CA VAL A 230 -2.98 -10.89 10.88
C VAL A 230 -1.98 -11.69 11.71
N GLY A 231 -0.71 -11.28 11.71
CA GLY A 231 0.31 -11.83 12.61
C GLY A 231 1.59 -11.01 12.64
N GLU A 232 2.37 -11.22 13.69
CA GLU A 232 3.62 -10.49 13.97
C GLU A 232 4.74 -11.49 14.27
N ALA A 233 5.95 -11.23 13.75
CA ALA A 233 7.16 -11.93 14.16
C ALA A 233 8.22 -10.90 14.59
N THR A 234 8.92 -11.16 15.68
CA THR A 234 9.99 -10.28 16.17
C THR A 234 11.35 -10.94 15.99
N GLN A 235 12.30 -10.21 15.41
CA GLN A 235 13.68 -10.66 15.32
C GLN A 235 14.38 -10.34 16.65
N GLY A 236 14.32 -11.23 17.65
CA GLY A 236 15.10 -10.98 18.88
C GLY A 236 14.80 -11.75 20.17
N SER A 237 13.73 -12.56 20.27
CA SER A 237 13.45 -13.31 21.52
C SER A 237 13.97 -14.74 21.49
N GLN A 238 15.23 -14.93 21.09
CA GLN A 238 15.91 -16.22 21.20
C GLN A 238 17.08 -16.10 22.17
N THR A 239 16.80 -16.52 23.40
CA THR A 239 17.79 -17.11 24.28
C THR A 239 18.43 -18.32 23.57
N THR A 240 19.65 -18.13 23.07
CA THR A 240 20.71 -19.16 22.99
C THR A 240 20.42 -20.47 22.25
N GLY A 241 19.65 -20.47 21.16
CA GLY A 241 19.54 -21.62 20.25
C GLY A 241 19.21 -21.17 18.84
N ALA A 242 19.74 -21.84 17.81
CA ALA A 242 19.53 -21.55 16.39
C ALA A 242 18.09 -21.82 15.92
N GLY A 243 17.11 -21.18 16.54
CA GLY A 243 15.70 -21.31 16.18
C GLY A 243 15.35 -20.41 15.00
N SER A 244 14.39 -20.82 14.19
CA SER A 244 13.68 -19.92 13.28
C SER A 244 12.93 -18.85 14.08
N PRO A 245 12.76 -17.61 13.58
CA PRO A 245 11.94 -16.59 14.23
C PRO A 245 10.54 -17.15 14.52
N SER A 246 10.09 -17.08 15.77
CA SER A 246 8.75 -17.52 16.16
C SER A 246 7.72 -16.54 15.60
N ILE A 247 6.95 -16.97 14.61
CA ILE A 247 5.88 -16.17 14.03
C ILE A 247 4.65 -16.32 14.94
N ASN A 248 4.19 -15.22 15.54
CA ASN A 248 2.93 -15.19 16.27
C ASN A 248 1.79 -14.98 15.27
N LEU A 249 1.39 -16.08 14.65
CA LEU A 249 0.33 -16.15 13.64
C LEU A 249 -0.60 -17.31 14.00
N ARG A 250 -1.92 -17.10 13.90
CA ARG A 250 -2.91 -18.17 14.12
C ARG A 250 -2.64 -19.36 13.19
N ALA A 251 -2.97 -20.56 13.67
CA ALA A 251 -2.69 -21.82 12.96
C ALA A 251 -3.35 -21.90 11.57
N ASP A 252 -4.54 -21.31 11.40
CA ASP A 252 -5.24 -21.25 10.11
C ASP A 252 -4.54 -20.30 9.12
N TRP A 253 -4.10 -19.12 9.56
CA TRP A 253 -3.38 -18.16 8.73
C TRP A 253 -2.01 -18.69 8.33
N SER A 254 -1.28 -19.33 9.25
CA SER A 254 -0.01 -19.99 8.92
C SER A 254 -0.22 -21.13 7.93
N SER A 255 -1.25 -21.95 8.11
CA SER A 255 -1.62 -23.00 7.15
C SER A 255 -2.00 -22.42 5.79
N TYR A 256 -2.77 -21.33 5.75
CA TYR A 256 -3.16 -20.64 4.53
C TYR A 256 -1.94 -20.15 3.74
N ILE A 257 -1.05 -19.42 4.40
CA ILE A 257 0.17 -18.90 3.79
C ILE A 257 1.06 -20.06 3.31
N ALA A 258 1.26 -21.10 4.13
CA ALA A 258 2.06 -22.26 3.78
C ALA A 258 1.52 -22.99 2.53
N ASN A 259 0.21 -23.26 2.49
CA ASN A 259 -0.43 -23.90 1.34
C ASN A 259 -0.21 -23.12 0.03
N PHE A 260 -0.26 -21.79 0.09
CA PHE A 260 0.02 -20.95 -1.09
C PHE A 260 1.48 -20.99 -1.51
N LEU A 261 2.42 -20.98 -0.56
CA LEU A 261 3.85 -21.06 -0.86
C LEU A 261 4.23 -22.41 -1.49
N GLU A 262 3.68 -23.51 -0.96
CA GLU A 262 3.88 -24.86 -1.50
C GLU A 262 3.31 -24.98 -2.92
N ASN A 263 2.07 -24.54 -3.14
CA ASN A 263 1.43 -24.59 -4.45
C ASN A 263 2.12 -23.72 -5.51
N THR A 264 2.73 -22.60 -5.12
CA THR A 264 3.48 -21.73 -6.04
C THR A 264 4.75 -22.41 -6.54
N SER A 265 5.41 -23.21 -5.71
CA SER A 265 6.64 -23.92 -6.08
C SER A 265 6.41 -25.06 -7.10
N VAL A 266 5.21 -25.64 -7.14
CA VAL A 266 4.87 -26.79 -8.01
C VAL A 266 4.24 -26.34 -9.35
N ARG A 267 3.69 -25.13 -9.42
CA ARG A 267 2.86 -24.64 -10.55
C ARG A 267 3.61 -24.03 -11.74
N SER A 268 4.88 -24.38 -11.99
CA SER A 268 5.55 -24.04 -13.26
C SER A 268 4.99 -24.78 -14.49
N ARG A 269 3.84 -25.48 -14.39
CA ARG A 269 3.13 -26.11 -15.51
C ARG A 269 1.94 -25.24 -15.96
N PRO A 270 1.86 -24.85 -17.25
CA PRO A 270 0.90 -23.87 -17.76
C PRO A 270 -0.58 -24.32 -17.75
N ASP A 271 -0.89 -25.60 -17.49
CA ASP A 271 -2.27 -26.13 -17.61
C ASP A 271 -3.03 -26.33 -16.28
N ALA A 272 -2.45 -25.94 -15.13
CA ALA A 272 -3.09 -26.10 -13.81
C ALA A 272 -3.64 -24.76 -13.28
N ILE A 273 -4.66 -24.20 -13.95
CA ILE A 273 -5.35 -22.96 -13.53
C ILE A 273 -6.32 -23.21 -12.35
N GLN A 274 -6.53 -24.46 -11.93
CA GLN A 274 -7.61 -24.79 -11.01
C GLN A 274 -7.11 -25.05 -9.58
N GLY A 275 -7.47 -24.18 -8.63
CA GLY A 275 -7.71 -24.63 -7.26
C GLY A 275 -7.17 -23.82 -6.07
N CYS A 276 -6.53 -22.65 -6.24
CA CYS A 276 -6.31 -21.78 -5.07
C CYS A 276 -7.52 -20.84 -4.96
N SER A 277 -8.39 -21.08 -3.97
CA SER A 277 -9.46 -20.16 -3.60
C SER A 277 -8.85 -18.85 -3.09
N SER A 278 -9.38 -17.72 -3.53
CA SER A 278 -8.99 -16.40 -3.06
C SER A 278 -9.42 -16.20 -1.61
N LEU A 279 -8.78 -15.28 -0.87
CA LEU A 279 -9.12 -14.97 0.53
C LEU A 279 -10.61 -14.63 0.70
N VAL A 280 -11.20 -13.94 -0.28
CA VAL A 280 -12.62 -13.56 -0.26
C VAL A 280 -13.53 -14.78 -0.40
N ASP A 281 -13.07 -15.88 -1.00
CA ASP A 281 -13.83 -17.14 -1.08
C ASP A 281 -13.92 -17.86 0.28
N HIS A 282 -13.17 -17.40 1.28
CA HIS A 282 -13.29 -17.84 2.67
C HIS A 282 -14.30 -17.01 3.47
N LEU A 283 -14.83 -15.94 2.89
CA LEU A 283 -15.85 -15.10 3.51
C LEU A 283 -17.18 -15.85 3.61
N GLN A 284 -17.75 -15.87 4.80
CA GLN A 284 -19.10 -16.33 5.08
C GLN A 284 -19.98 -15.13 5.40
N TRP A 285 -21.15 -15.08 4.77
CA TRP A 285 -22.16 -14.03 4.97
C TRP A 285 -23.55 -14.67 4.93
N THR A 286 -24.60 -13.88 5.17
CA THR A 286 -26.00 -14.35 5.14
C THR A 286 -26.75 -13.75 3.96
N ASN A 287 -27.97 -14.21 3.65
CA ASN A 287 -28.79 -13.67 2.55
C ASN A 287 -28.03 -13.70 1.20
N HIS A 288 -27.72 -14.91 0.73
CA HIS A 288 -26.99 -15.09 -0.53
C HIS A 288 -27.83 -14.75 -1.76
N GLU A 289 -29.14 -14.69 -1.59
CA GLU A 289 -30.12 -14.32 -2.61
C GLU A 289 -29.99 -12.84 -3.02
N GLU A 290 -29.69 -11.94 -2.10
CA GLU A 290 -29.55 -10.50 -2.38
C GLU A 290 -28.09 -10.03 -2.39
N TYR A 291 -27.18 -10.74 -1.73
CA TYR A 291 -25.78 -10.30 -1.55
C TYR A 291 -24.76 -11.29 -2.10
N THR A 292 -23.77 -10.76 -2.80
CA THR A 292 -22.56 -11.49 -3.23
C THR A 292 -21.37 -10.98 -2.43
N GLN A 293 -20.74 -11.84 -1.63
CA GLN A 293 -19.63 -11.47 -0.73
C GLN A 293 -20.00 -10.30 0.21
N GLY A 294 -21.26 -10.27 0.67
CA GLY A 294 -21.78 -9.18 1.51
C GLY A 294 -22.10 -7.88 0.77
N ILE A 295 -22.09 -7.85 -0.57
CA ILE A 295 -22.37 -6.65 -1.37
C ILE A 295 -23.65 -6.88 -2.20
N SER A 296 -24.56 -5.91 -2.17
CA SER A 296 -25.86 -5.95 -2.85
C SER A 296 -25.70 -6.22 -4.35
N GLN A 297 -26.33 -7.30 -4.83
CA GLN A 297 -26.30 -7.71 -6.23
C GLN A 297 -26.91 -6.63 -7.15
N LEU A 298 -27.98 -5.97 -6.69
CA LEU A 298 -28.62 -4.86 -7.41
C LEU A 298 -27.63 -3.68 -7.58
N TRP A 299 -26.90 -3.33 -6.53
CA TRP A 299 -25.91 -2.26 -6.60
C TRP A 299 -24.72 -2.63 -7.48
N LEU A 300 -24.22 -3.86 -7.39
CA LEU A 300 -23.17 -4.38 -8.29
C LEU A 300 -23.57 -4.23 -9.77
N ALA A 301 -24.82 -4.55 -10.11
CA ALA A 301 -25.34 -4.38 -11.46
C ALA A 301 -25.35 -2.91 -11.92
N ARG A 302 -25.67 -1.97 -11.01
CA ARG A 302 -25.65 -0.52 -11.30
C ARG A 302 -24.22 -0.01 -11.53
N VAL A 303 -23.29 -0.31 -10.62
CA VAL A 303 -21.92 0.25 -10.70
C VAL A 303 -21.08 -0.34 -11.82
N LYS A 304 -21.43 -1.52 -12.34
CA LYS A 304 -20.75 -2.15 -13.49
C LYS A 304 -20.64 -1.23 -14.71
N ASN A 305 -21.63 -0.35 -14.89
CA ASN A 305 -21.69 0.57 -16.04
C ASN A 305 -21.06 1.95 -15.76
N GLU A 306 -20.56 2.21 -14.55
CA GLU A 306 -19.96 3.50 -14.17
C GLU A 306 -18.46 3.63 -14.52
N GLY A 307 -17.89 2.66 -15.25
CA GLY A 307 -16.48 2.67 -15.66
C GLY A 307 -15.52 2.71 -14.46
N ASN A 308 -14.54 3.63 -14.50
CA ASN A 308 -13.52 3.76 -13.45
C ASN A 308 -14.10 4.11 -12.07
N VAL A 309 -15.20 4.88 -12.03
CA VAL A 309 -15.88 5.23 -10.78
C VAL A 309 -16.49 3.98 -10.14
N GLY A 310 -17.13 3.15 -10.96
CA GLY A 310 -17.70 1.88 -10.51
C GLY A 310 -16.65 0.92 -9.95
N ILE A 311 -15.48 0.82 -10.61
CA ILE A 311 -14.34 0.03 -10.12
C ILE A 311 -13.83 0.56 -8.77
N ALA A 312 -13.71 1.89 -8.62
CA ALA A 312 -13.28 2.51 -7.38
C ALA A 312 -14.28 2.27 -6.23
N LYS A 313 -15.58 2.39 -6.51
CA LYS A 313 -16.66 2.09 -5.55
C LYS A 313 -16.64 0.63 -5.12
N LEU A 314 -16.53 -0.31 -6.07
CA LEU A 314 -16.44 -1.73 -5.78
C LEU A 314 -15.22 -2.06 -4.90
N THR A 315 -14.07 -1.48 -5.24
CA THR A 315 -12.85 -1.64 -4.45
C THR A 315 -13.05 -1.13 -3.01
N CYS A 316 -13.73 0.01 -2.84
CA CYS A 316 -14.05 0.57 -1.52
C CYS A 316 -15.01 -0.33 -0.73
N ALA A 317 -16.05 -0.87 -1.38
CA ALA A 317 -16.99 -1.80 -0.77
C ALA A 317 -16.30 -3.08 -0.28
N GLN A 318 -15.42 -3.67 -1.10
CA GLN A 318 -14.65 -4.86 -0.74
C GLN A 318 -13.71 -4.61 0.46
N ARG A 319 -13.08 -3.43 0.51
CA ARG A 319 -12.25 -3.03 1.66
C ARG A 319 -13.08 -2.90 2.94
N TYR A 320 -14.24 -2.26 2.85
CA TYR A 320 -15.15 -2.14 3.98
C TYR A 320 -15.57 -3.51 4.51
N VAL A 321 -16.01 -4.40 3.63
CA VAL A 321 -16.38 -5.78 3.98
C VAL A 321 -15.24 -6.48 4.73
N LEU A 322 -14.01 -6.41 4.21
CA LEU A 322 -12.86 -7.05 4.86
C LEU A 322 -12.48 -6.38 6.18
N ALA A 323 -12.64 -5.07 6.31
CA ALA A 323 -12.39 -4.34 7.57
C ALA A 323 -13.40 -4.75 8.66
N CYS A 324 -14.66 -4.99 8.30
CA CYS A 324 -15.69 -5.46 9.22
C CYS A 324 -15.51 -6.92 9.65
N VAL A 325 -14.85 -7.74 8.82
CA VAL A 325 -14.55 -9.15 9.12
C VAL A 325 -13.41 -9.27 10.14
N ALA A 326 -12.34 -8.49 9.94
CA ALA A 326 -11.13 -8.59 10.74
C ALA A 326 -11.31 -8.07 12.17
N PHE A 327 -12.20 -7.09 12.37
CA PHE A 327 -12.56 -6.55 13.68
C PHE A 327 -13.09 -7.61 14.67
N LEU A 328 -13.77 -8.65 14.17
CA LEU A 328 -14.38 -9.69 15.01
C LEU A 328 -13.40 -10.73 15.56
N SER A 329 -12.12 -10.66 15.19
CA SER A 329 -11.13 -11.63 15.67
C SER A 329 -10.26 -11.14 16.84
N SER A 330 -10.43 -9.89 17.31
CA SER A 330 -9.38 -9.23 18.11
C SER A 330 -9.80 -8.48 19.39
N PHE A 331 -11.02 -8.63 19.92
CA PHE A 331 -11.36 -8.00 21.20
C PHE A 331 -11.74 -8.99 22.31
N PRO A 332 -10.87 -9.25 23.30
CA PRO A 332 -11.35 -9.57 24.64
C PRO A 332 -11.89 -8.28 25.27
N LEU A 333 -13.18 -8.28 25.60
CA LEU A 333 -13.85 -7.25 26.41
C LEU A 333 -13.31 -7.28 27.87
N SER A 334 -12.04 -6.96 28.10
CA SER A 334 -11.47 -6.77 29.44
C SER A 334 -10.59 -5.51 29.51
N PRO A 335 -10.99 -4.49 30.27
CA PRO A 335 -10.29 -3.20 30.31
C PRO A 335 -9.03 -3.15 31.20
N PHE A 336 -8.59 -4.24 31.84
CA PHE A 336 -7.61 -4.14 32.94
C PHE A 336 -6.31 -4.95 32.84
N LEU A 337 -6.04 -5.70 31.77
CA LEU A 337 -4.73 -6.30 31.54
C LEU A 337 -4.57 -6.58 30.04
N MET A 338 -3.85 -5.71 29.32
CA MET A 338 -3.50 -5.95 27.93
C MET A 338 -2.06 -6.48 27.85
N PRO A 339 -1.84 -7.78 27.53
CA PRO A 339 -0.54 -8.22 27.05
C PRO A 339 -0.33 -7.72 25.60
N PRO A 340 0.93 -7.67 25.14
CA PRO A 340 1.27 -7.24 23.80
C PRO A 340 0.80 -8.29 22.77
N TYR A 341 0.02 -7.86 21.78
CA TYR A 341 -0.08 -8.42 20.43
C TYR A 341 -0.33 -9.95 20.33
N SER A 342 -1.59 -10.39 20.43
CA SER A 342 -2.02 -11.65 19.79
C SER A 342 -2.97 -11.30 18.65
N VAL A 343 -2.37 -11.04 17.50
CA VAL A 343 -2.95 -10.30 16.36
C VAL A 343 -3.92 -11.15 15.52
N SER A 344 -4.60 -12.12 16.13
CA SER A 344 -5.65 -12.91 15.45
C SER A 344 -6.61 -13.66 16.38
N GLY A 345 -6.49 -13.48 17.70
CA GLY A 345 -7.32 -14.18 18.69
C GLY A 345 -7.32 -15.71 18.54
N PRO A 346 -8.16 -16.42 19.30
CA PRO A 346 -8.44 -17.83 19.01
C PRO A 346 -9.18 -17.96 17.68
N TRP A 347 -9.06 -19.12 17.04
CA TRP A 347 -9.91 -19.44 15.89
C TRP A 347 -11.36 -19.59 16.34
N LEU A 348 -12.30 -19.01 15.59
CA LEU A 348 -13.73 -19.10 15.85
C LEU A 348 -14.46 -19.61 14.60
N SER A 349 -15.48 -20.44 14.79
CA SER A 349 -16.41 -20.82 13.72
C SER A 349 -17.31 -19.63 13.38
N ALA A 350 -17.92 -19.60 12.18
CA ALA A 350 -18.81 -18.51 11.80
C ALA A 350 -20.04 -18.42 12.70
N HIS A 351 -20.54 -19.56 13.16
CA HIS A 351 -21.61 -19.60 14.14
C HIS A 351 -21.19 -18.97 15.47
N ARG A 352 -19.97 -19.23 15.93
CA ARG A 352 -19.45 -18.64 17.17
C ARG A 352 -19.17 -17.14 17.03
N MET A 353 -18.58 -16.71 15.92
CA MET A 353 -18.42 -15.28 15.61
C MET A 353 -19.77 -14.55 15.59
N LEU A 354 -20.82 -15.18 15.08
CA LEU A 354 -22.18 -14.63 15.10
C LEU A 354 -22.77 -14.59 16.51
N GLN A 355 -22.57 -15.63 17.33
CA GLN A 355 -23.01 -15.64 18.72
C GLN A 355 -22.32 -14.56 19.56
N ASP A 356 -20.99 -14.45 19.45
CA ASP A 356 -20.17 -13.42 20.10
C ASP A 356 -20.64 -12.02 19.68
N PHE A 357 -20.88 -11.83 18.38
CA PHE A 357 -21.40 -10.56 17.85
C PHE A 357 -22.77 -10.20 18.44
N ASN A 358 -23.64 -11.19 18.62
CA ASN A 358 -24.96 -11.00 19.22
C ASN A 358 -24.92 -10.86 20.76
N GLY A 359 -23.73 -10.91 21.38
CA GLY A 359 -23.57 -10.85 22.84
C GLY A 359 -24.15 -12.05 23.57
N LEU A 360 -24.32 -13.19 22.87
CA LEU A 360 -24.82 -14.41 23.48
C LEU A 360 -23.70 -15.09 24.27
N PRO A 361 -23.97 -15.62 25.48
CA PRO A 361 -22.96 -16.28 26.27
C PRO A 361 -22.42 -17.52 25.54
N ASP A 362 -21.10 -17.71 25.62
CA ASP A 362 -20.40 -18.87 25.06
C ASP A 362 -21.07 -20.16 25.54
N GLY A 363 -21.78 -20.84 24.65
CA GLY A 363 -22.26 -22.19 24.92
C GLY A 363 -21.05 -23.09 25.12
N LEU A 364 -20.94 -23.72 26.29
CA LEU A 364 -19.83 -24.59 26.76
C LEU A 364 -19.55 -25.85 25.91
N GLN A 365 -19.84 -25.84 24.61
CA GLN A 365 -19.53 -26.99 23.76
C GLN A 365 -18.07 -26.89 23.27
N PRO A 366 -17.19 -27.81 23.70
CA PRO A 366 -15.84 -27.89 23.15
C PRO A 366 -15.94 -28.23 21.67
N VAL A 367 -15.56 -27.29 20.82
CA VAL A 367 -15.47 -27.51 19.38
C VAL A 367 -14.37 -28.55 19.17
N LYS A 368 -14.71 -29.70 18.57
CA LYS A 368 -13.70 -30.66 18.10
C LYS A 368 -12.81 -29.94 17.10
N GLU A 369 -11.54 -29.74 17.45
CA GLU A 369 -10.53 -29.16 16.57
C GLU A 369 -10.47 -29.96 15.27
N SER A 370 -10.95 -29.37 14.18
CA SER A 370 -10.85 -30.00 12.87
C SER A 370 -9.39 -29.89 12.41
N LYS A 371 -8.81 -31.01 11.94
CA LYS A 371 -7.38 -31.12 11.57
C LYS A 371 -6.93 -30.21 10.43
N HIS A 372 -7.86 -29.55 9.71
CA HIS A 372 -7.53 -28.64 8.62
C HIS A 372 -8.16 -27.28 8.89
N HIS A 373 -7.35 -26.37 9.44
CA HIS A 373 -7.79 -25.03 9.79
C HIS A 373 -7.86 -24.16 8.53
N ARG A 374 -9.01 -24.20 7.84
CA ARG A 374 -9.35 -23.22 6.81
C ARG A 374 -9.51 -21.85 7.50
N VAL A 375 -8.91 -20.81 6.93
CA VAL A 375 -9.15 -19.43 7.39
C VAL A 375 -10.65 -19.18 7.32
N ASN A 376 -11.21 -18.75 8.45
CA ASN A 376 -12.64 -18.52 8.59
C ASN A 376 -12.89 -17.03 8.79
N LEU A 377 -13.65 -16.46 7.85
CA LEU A 377 -13.99 -15.04 7.79
C LEU A 377 -15.52 -14.93 7.84
N PHE A 378 -16.07 -14.10 8.71
CA PHE A 378 -17.52 -13.93 8.83
C PHE A 378 -17.90 -12.44 8.77
N LEU A 379 -18.90 -12.13 7.95
CA LEU A 379 -19.51 -10.80 7.85
C LEU A 379 -20.94 -10.82 8.43
N PRO A 380 -21.20 -10.06 9.51
CA PRO A 380 -22.55 -9.87 10.02
C PRO A 380 -23.48 -9.15 9.03
N ALA A 381 -24.78 -9.47 9.08
CA ALA A 381 -25.78 -8.94 8.15
C ALA A 381 -25.89 -7.40 8.15
N HIS A 382 -25.75 -6.76 9.31
CA HIS A 382 -25.81 -5.30 9.44
C HIS A 382 -24.57 -4.58 8.85
N HIS A 383 -23.55 -5.32 8.44
CA HIS A 383 -22.39 -4.82 7.68
C HIS A 383 -22.46 -5.19 6.20
N HIS A 384 -23.57 -5.75 5.72
CA HIS A 384 -23.79 -5.87 4.28
C HIS A 384 -23.81 -4.48 3.62
N VAL A 385 -23.26 -4.39 2.41
CA VAL A 385 -23.13 -3.14 1.67
C VAL A 385 -24.29 -3.00 0.68
N GLU A 386 -25.10 -1.96 0.86
CA GLU A 386 -26.15 -1.58 -0.09
C GLU A 386 -25.61 -0.68 -1.20
N SER A 387 -24.75 0.28 -0.84
CA SER A 387 -24.14 1.19 -1.80
C SER A 387 -22.93 1.92 -1.24
N VAL A 388 -22.09 2.45 -2.14
CA VAL A 388 -20.95 3.31 -1.80
C VAL A 388 -21.05 4.64 -2.56
N HIS A 389 -20.83 5.73 -1.84
CA HIS A 389 -20.97 7.10 -2.33
C HIS A 389 -19.69 7.91 -2.12
N PHE A 390 -19.33 8.73 -3.12
CA PHE A 390 -18.21 9.68 -3.08
C PHE A 390 -18.69 11.13 -3.00
N THR A 391 -19.99 11.33 -2.85
CA THR A 391 -20.66 12.61 -2.69
C THR A 391 -21.55 12.54 -1.46
N SER A 392 -21.71 13.65 -0.75
CA SER A 392 -22.70 13.80 0.32
C SER A 392 -24.12 13.84 -0.23
N SER A 393 -25.10 13.80 0.67
CA SER A 393 -26.54 13.84 0.36
C SER A 393 -26.97 15.09 -0.44
N ASN A 394 -26.28 16.21 -0.27
CA ASN A 394 -26.49 17.44 -1.05
C ASN A 394 -25.78 17.44 -2.43
N GLY A 395 -25.15 16.33 -2.83
CA GLY A 395 -24.42 16.20 -4.09
C GLY A 395 -23.00 16.77 -4.10
N SER A 396 -22.53 17.35 -3.00
CA SER A 396 -21.16 17.86 -2.89
C SER A 396 -20.13 16.72 -2.84
N PRO A 397 -18.95 16.85 -3.46
CA PRO A 397 -17.93 15.82 -3.41
C PRO A 397 -17.36 15.69 -1.99
N LEU A 398 -17.23 14.45 -1.52
CA LEU A 398 -16.54 14.16 -0.27
C LEU A 398 -15.04 14.42 -0.40
N HIS A 399 -14.38 14.64 0.73
CA HIS A 399 -12.93 14.68 0.80
C HIS A 399 -12.35 13.42 0.11
N PRO A 400 -11.28 13.53 -0.72
CA PRO A 400 -10.80 12.40 -1.53
C PRO A 400 -10.47 11.12 -0.76
N ALA A 401 -10.11 11.22 0.52
CA ALA A 401 -9.82 10.09 1.41
C ALA A 401 -11.08 9.37 1.95
N LEU A 402 -12.26 9.98 1.86
CA LEU A 402 -13.49 9.51 2.49
C LEU A 402 -14.51 9.00 1.47
N ALA A 403 -15.22 7.94 1.86
CA ALA A 403 -16.43 7.47 1.20
C ALA A 403 -17.52 7.23 2.24
N ILE A 404 -18.78 7.24 1.78
CA ILE A 404 -19.93 6.80 2.59
C ILE A 404 -20.32 5.39 2.13
N VAL A 405 -20.50 4.49 3.08
CA VAL A 405 -21.06 3.16 2.86
C VAL A 405 -22.46 3.13 3.46
N GLN A 406 -23.46 2.87 2.63
CA GLN A 406 -24.80 2.54 3.08
C GLN A 406 -24.86 1.06 3.43
N THR A 407 -25.33 0.76 4.62
CA THR A 407 -25.73 -0.60 5.04
C THR A 407 -27.25 -0.65 5.27
N PRO A 408 -27.85 -1.82 5.49
CA PRO A 408 -29.29 -1.91 5.75
C PRO A 408 -29.78 -1.07 6.94
N GLY A 409 -28.92 -0.85 7.94
CA GLY A 409 -29.30 -0.18 9.18
C GLY A 409 -28.80 1.26 9.33
N ARG A 410 -27.67 1.63 8.70
CA ARG A 410 -27.05 2.95 8.87
C ARG A 410 -26.04 3.30 7.79
N GLU A 411 -25.75 4.58 7.66
CA GLU A 411 -24.62 5.11 6.89
C GLU A 411 -23.34 5.17 7.73
N TYR A 412 -22.19 4.88 7.09
CA TYR A 412 -20.87 4.99 7.70
C TYR A 412 -19.92 5.84 6.86
N PHE A 413 -19.16 6.70 7.51
CA PHE A 413 -18.01 7.36 6.90
C PHE A 413 -16.78 6.46 7.05
N ILE A 414 -16.12 6.17 5.93
CA ILE A 414 -14.97 5.26 5.89
C ILE A 414 -13.77 5.87 5.17
N LEU A 415 -12.58 5.41 5.50
CA LEU A 415 -11.36 5.67 4.75
C LEU A 415 -11.32 4.79 3.49
N LYS A 416 -11.30 5.39 2.29
CA LYS A 416 -11.32 4.65 1.01
C LYS A 416 -10.18 3.64 0.87
N ASP A 417 -9.03 3.93 1.47
CA ASP A 417 -7.82 3.15 1.26
C ASP A 417 -7.75 1.85 2.04
N ASN A 418 -8.47 1.74 3.16
CA ASN A 418 -8.46 0.54 3.99
C ASN A 418 -9.85 0.10 4.49
N GLY A 419 -10.91 0.85 4.21
CA GLY A 419 -12.28 0.48 4.57
C GLY A 419 -12.67 0.77 6.02
N MET A 420 -11.77 1.37 6.82
CA MET A 420 -12.00 1.57 8.25
C MET A 420 -12.98 2.72 8.52
N GLN A 421 -13.90 2.50 9.46
CA GLN A 421 -14.93 3.44 9.86
C GLN A 421 -14.36 4.59 10.71
N VAL A 422 -14.61 5.83 10.29
CA VAL A 422 -14.20 7.06 10.97
C VAL A 422 -15.37 7.96 11.39
N GLY A 423 -16.59 7.48 11.16
CA GLY A 423 -17.83 8.20 11.48
C GLY A 423 -19.07 7.38 11.14
N CYS A 424 -20.24 7.92 11.46
CA CYS A 424 -21.55 7.32 11.19
C CYS A 424 -22.59 8.38 10.82
N GLU A 425 -23.79 7.95 10.49
CA GLU A 425 -24.92 8.79 10.09
C GLU A 425 -25.26 9.87 11.14
N GLU A 426 -25.25 9.49 12.42
CA GLU A 426 -25.73 10.35 13.51
C GLU A 426 -24.73 11.45 13.89
N GLU A 427 -23.44 11.11 13.88
CA GLU A 427 -22.36 12.01 14.32
C GLU A 427 -21.61 12.65 13.15
N GLY A 428 -21.77 12.12 11.93
CA GLY A 428 -20.91 12.45 10.80
C GLY A 428 -19.51 11.88 10.97
N VAL A 429 -18.51 12.57 10.40
CA VAL A 429 -17.09 12.26 10.62
C VAL A 429 -16.70 12.67 12.04
N ALA A 430 -16.09 11.75 12.80
CA ALA A 430 -15.68 12.01 14.17
C ALA A 430 -14.67 13.18 14.25
N GLU A 431 -14.73 13.97 15.32
CA GLU A 431 -13.99 15.23 15.45
C GLU A 431 -12.48 15.09 15.26
N VAL A 432 -11.88 14.05 15.86
CA VAL A 432 -10.45 13.78 15.69
C VAL A 432 -10.08 13.51 14.23
N TRP A 433 -10.94 12.84 13.47
CA TRP A 433 -10.74 12.56 12.06
C TRP A 433 -11.01 13.79 11.20
N MET A 434 -11.97 14.64 11.55
CA MET A 434 -12.16 15.94 10.89
C MET A 434 -10.88 16.76 10.92
N GLN A 435 -10.23 16.84 12.08
CA GLN A 435 -8.97 17.58 12.27
C GLN A 435 -7.80 16.93 11.52
N ILE A 436 -7.67 15.60 11.58
CA ILE A 436 -6.60 14.87 10.89
C ILE A 436 -6.72 14.99 9.37
N ILE A 437 -7.92 14.79 8.84
CA ILE A 437 -8.20 14.74 7.40
C ILE A 437 -8.27 16.16 6.82
N GLY A 438 -8.81 17.13 7.56
CA GLY A 438 -9.16 18.46 7.06
C GLY A 438 -10.49 18.43 6.32
N CYS A 439 -11.53 17.94 6.99
CA CYS A 439 -12.88 17.85 6.43
C CYS A 439 -13.95 18.28 7.44
N SER A 440 -15.14 18.62 6.93
CA SER A 440 -16.32 18.95 7.72
C SER A 440 -16.95 17.69 8.32
N GLN A 441 -17.94 17.88 9.20
CA GLN A 441 -18.74 16.79 9.79
C GLN A 441 -19.45 15.95 8.72
N THR A 442 -19.83 16.57 7.59
CA THR A 442 -20.44 15.88 6.43
C THR A 442 -19.41 15.20 5.53
N GLY A 443 -18.12 15.25 5.89
CA GLY A 443 -17.02 14.66 5.14
C GLY A 443 -16.55 15.46 3.91
N CYS A 444 -17.00 16.70 3.74
CA CYS A 444 -16.56 17.58 2.65
C CYS A 444 -15.21 18.22 2.98
N ALA A 445 -14.36 18.48 1.99
CA ALA A 445 -13.09 19.18 2.24
C ALA A 445 -13.34 20.62 2.72
N THR A 446 -12.56 21.09 3.70
CA THR A 446 -12.61 22.46 4.25
C THR A 446 -11.61 23.40 3.63
#